data_AF-A0A7U4E9F1-F1
#
_entry.id   AF-A0A7U4E9F1-F1
#
_cell.length_a   1.000
_cell.length_b   1.000
_cell.length_c   1.000
_cell.angle_alpha   90.00
_cell.angle_beta   90.00
_cell.angle_gamma   90.00
#
_symmetry.space_group_name_H-M   'P 1'
#
loop_
_entity.id
_entity.type
_entity.pdbx_description
1 polymer ?
#
loop_
_entity_poly.entity_id
_entity_poly.type
_entity_poly.pdbx_seq_one_letter_code
_entity_poly.pdbx_strand_id
1 'polypeptide(L)'
;MSNNKSEVELDFFEPSLAIIITNLDYLLTNLNLNKQDKLNQQLEKILVEFEEIADLDLWDQLANKLEKLESEIVKELLKIKDSSLFNLICAFQISKSLALLLKQNSFIFKGLDSLEQTLKTTNQQDYLDYFKKLVVSKVNEILKENKPIFNNLISSKDEFKKVYQILCDETNFDDLFEGNQLLIEILRTNLDFANQTDLRQLNTLVKIQAYLDFINFWQQTIGLEEN
;
A
#
# COMPACT_ATOMS: atom_id res chain seq x y z
N MET A 1 -13.87 -28.47 -5.56
CA MET A 1 -13.63 -27.51 -4.46
C MET A 1 -12.76 -26.36 -4.97
N SER A 2 -13.19 -25.65 -6.02
CA SER A 2 -12.36 -24.63 -6.69
C SER A 2 -13.00 -23.24 -6.78
N ASN A 3 -14.29 -23.08 -6.43
CA ASN A 3 -14.99 -21.81 -6.61
C ASN A 3 -14.63 -20.77 -5.53
N ASN A 4 -14.48 -21.18 -4.26
CA ASN A 4 -14.18 -20.23 -3.19
C ASN A 4 -12.78 -19.61 -3.28
N LYS A 5 -11.80 -20.30 -3.89
CA LYS A 5 -10.44 -19.77 -4.06
C LYS A 5 -10.42 -18.64 -5.08
N SER A 6 -11.00 -18.89 -6.25
CA SER A 6 -11.11 -17.87 -7.30
C SER A 6 -11.96 -16.69 -6.86
N GLU A 7 -13.02 -16.92 -6.08
CA GLU A 7 -13.90 -15.88 -5.54
C GLU A 7 -13.15 -15.02 -4.51
N VAL A 8 -12.53 -15.63 -3.49
CA VAL A 8 -11.71 -14.90 -2.50
C VAL A 8 -10.53 -14.17 -3.16
N GLU A 9 -9.85 -14.78 -4.14
CA GLU A 9 -8.81 -14.11 -4.92
C GLU A 9 -9.35 -12.89 -5.66
N LEU A 10 -10.52 -12.97 -6.30
CA LEU A 10 -11.13 -11.81 -6.96
C LEU A 10 -11.53 -10.71 -5.93
N ASP A 11 -12.12 -11.11 -4.81
CA ASP A 11 -12.69 -10.20 -3.80
C ASP A 11 -11.66 -9.25 -3.17
N PHE A 12 -10.40 -9.68 -3.04
CA PHE A 12 -9.33 -8.81 -2.52
C PHE A 12 -8.46 -8.18 -3.63
N PHE A 13 -8.47 -8.71 -4.85
CA PHE A 13 -7.75 -8.13 -5.99
C PHE A 13 -8.45 -6.90 -6.57
N GLU A 14 -9.77 -6.97 -6.80
CA GLU A 14 -10.51 -5.91 -7.50
C GLU A 14 -10.45 -4.56 -6.76
N PRO A 15 -10.68 -4.48 -5.43
CA PRO A 15 -10.61 -3.20 -4.73
C PRO A 15 -9.20 -2.60 -4.77
N SER A 16 -8.18 -3.46 -4.63
CA SER A 16 -6.78 -3.04 -4.67
C SER A 16 -6.37 -2.54 -6.05
N LEU A 17 -6.83 -3.21 -7.12
CA LEU A 17 -6.61 -2.80 -8.50
C LEU A 17 -7.25 -1.44 -8.78
N ALA A 18 -8.49 -1.22 -8.33
CA ALA A 18 -9.16 0.06 -8.49
C ALA A 18 -8.37 1.23 -7.84
N ILE A 19 -7.79 1.01 -6.66
CA ILE A 19 -6.94 2.00 -5.98
C ILE A 19 -5.66 2.26 -6.75
N ILE A 20 -5.00 1.19 -7.23
CA ILE A 20 -3.79 1.30 -8.05
C ILE A 20 -4.07 2.17 -9.28
N ILE A 21 -5.11 1.83 -10.06
CA ILE A 21 -5.52 2.56 -11.27
C ILE A 21 -5.80 4.03 -10.93
N THR A 22 -6.65 4.29 -9.93
CA THR A 22 -7.04 5.66 -9.53
C THR A 22 -5.82 6.51 -9.16
N ASN A 23 -4.91 5.96 -8.37
CA ASN A 23 -3.71 6.68 -7.93
C ASN A 23 -2.70 6.89 -9.07
N LEU A 24 -2.57 5.93 -10.01
CA LEU A 24 -1.69 6.09 -11.17
C LEU A 24 -2.27 7.08 -12.19
N ASP A 25 -3.58 7.11 -12.40
CA ASP A 25 -4.26 8.12 -13.21
C ASP A 25 -4.15 9.53 -12.59
N TYR A 26 -4.36 9.64 -11.27
CA TYR A 26 -4.11 10.87 -10.53
C TYR A 26 -2.66 11.35 -10.70
N LEU A 27 -1.69 10.43 -10.59
CA LEU A 27 -0.28 10.70 -10.78
C LEU A 27 0.01 11.20 -12.21
N LEU A 28 -0.51 10.55 -13.25
CA LEU A 28 -0.36 10.94 -14.65
C LEU A 28 -0.94 12.32 -14.93
N THR A 29 -2.14 12.59 -14.43
CA THR A 29 -2.85 13.86 -14.61
C THR A 29 -2.08 15.04 -14.00
N ASN A 30 -1.43 14.82 -12.84
CA ASN A 30 -0.81 15.89 -12.06
C ASN A 30 0.71 16.01 -12.25
N LEU A 31 1.39 14.95 -12.69
CA LEU A 31 2.83 15.03 -13.03
C LEU A 31 3.09 16.01 -14.19
N ASN A 32 2.08 16.29 -15.02
CA ASN A 32 2.13 17.24 -16.14
C ASN A 32 3.41 17.11 -17.00
N LEU A 33 3.94 15.90 -17.08
CA LEU A 33 5.05 15.55 -17.95
C LEU A 33 4.57 15.74 -19.39
N ASN A 34 5.46 16.15 -20.29
CA ASN A 34 5.11 16.23 -21.70
C ASN A 34 4.61 14.84 -22.14
N LYS A 35 3.56 14.74 -22.95
CA LYS A 35 3.08 13.45 -23.49
C LYS A 35 4.15 12.70 -24.29
N GLN A 36 5.19 13.42 -24.73
CA GLN A 36 6.35 12.85 -25.40
C GLN A 36 7.47 12.42 -24.44
N ASP A 37 7.36 12.71 -23.14
CA ASP A 37 8.32 12.24 -22.15
C ASP A 37 8.22 10.72 -22.00
N LYS A 38 9.37 10.06 -22.13
CA LYS A 38 9.48 8.60 -22.06
C LYS A 38 8.87 8.03 -20.78
N LEU A 39 9.09 8.69 -19.64
CA LEU A 39 8.54 8.26 -18.36
C LEU A 39 7.01 8.32 -18.35
N ASN A 40 6.43 9.37 -18.93
CA ASN A 40 4.98 9.54 -19.02
C ASN A 40 4.35 8.43 -19.87
N GLN A 41 4.95 8.14 -21.03
CA GLN A 41 4.53 7.04 -21.91
C GLN A 41 4.65 5.66 -21.24
N GLN A 42 5.69 5.45 -20.42
CA GLN A 42 5.86 4.21 -19.68
C GLN A 42 4.81 4.06 -18.58
N LEU A 43 4.50 5.14 -17.87
CA LEU A 43 3.48 5.14 -16.81
C LEU A 43 2.06 4.98 -17.39
N GLU A 44 1.74 5.67 -18.48
CA GLU A 44 0.47 5.51 -19.23
C GLU A 44 0.31 4.07 -19.71
N LYS A 45 1.38 3.47 -20.26
CA LYS A 45 1.35 2.07 -20.66
C LYS A 45 1.11 1.12 -19.47
N ILE A 46 1.75 1.35 -18.33
CA ILE A 46 1.53 0.54 -17.13
C ILE A 46 0.09 0.68 -16.63
N LEU A 47 -0.48 1.87 -16.65
CA LEU A 47 -1.87 2.11 -16.28
C LEU A 47 -2.82 1.28 -17.16
N VAL A 48 -2.68 1.38 -18.48
CA VAL A 48 -3.50 0.58 -19.43
C VAL A 48 -3.31 -0.91 -19.21
N GLU A 49 -2.07 -1.37 -18.99
CA GLU A 49 -1.81 -2.78 -18.70
C GLU A 49 -2.46 -3.25 -17.38
N PHE A 50 -2.59 -2.38 -16.37
CA PHE A 50 -3.34 -2.68 -15.14
C PHE A 50 -4.86 -2.72 -15.39
N GLU A 51 -5.40 -1.80 -16.20
CA GLU A 51 -6.83 -1.78 -16.56
C GLU A 51 -7.26 -3.04 -17.34
N GLU A 52 -6.36 -3.60 -18.14
CA GLU A 52 -6.63 -4.77 -18.99
C GLU A 52 -6.12 -6.10 -18.39
N ILE A 53 -5.76 -6.12 -17.11
CA ILE A 53 -5.14 -7.30 -16.51
C ILE A 53 -6.11 -8.50 -16.47
N ALA A 54 -5.64 -9.64 -16.97
CA ALA A 54 -6.45 -10.84 -17.13
C ALA A 54 -5.95 -12.05 -16.32
N ASP A 55 -4.69 -12.03 -15.85
CA ASP A 55 -4.12 -13.13 -15.06
C ASP A 55 -3.02 -12.66 -14.08
N LEU A 56 -2.67 -13.55 -13.14
CA LEU A 56 -1.71 -13.30 -12.05
C LEU A 56 -0.25 -13.26 -12.50
N ASP A 57 0.11 -13.88 -13.63
CA ASP A 57 1.49 -13.85 -14.12
C ASP A 57 1.81 -12.50 -14.76
N LEU A 58 0.82 -11.91 -15.44
CA LEU A 58 0.87 -10.52 -15.89
C LEU A 58 0.97 -9.57 -14.70
N TRP A 59 0.25 -9.82 -13.60
CA TRP A 59 0.31 -8.98 -12.39
C TRP A 59 1.74 -8.82 -11.87
N ASP A 60 2.43 -9.94 -11.64
CA ASP A 60 3.80 -9.94 -11.12
C ASP A 60 4.74 -9.15 -12.04
N GLN A 61 4.55 -9.25 -13.36
CA GLN A 61 5.32 -8.47 -14.33
C GLN A 61 5.02 -6.97 -14.23
N LEU A 62 3.76 -6.56 -14.10
CA LEU A 62 3.38 -5.15 -13.95
C LEU A 62 3.89 -4.56 -12.64
N ALA A 63 3.72 -5.27 -11.52
CA ALA A 63 4.25 -4.86 -10.23
C ALA A 63 5.77 -4.63 -10.29
N ASN A 64 6.51 -5.52 -10.95
CA ASN A 64 7.95 -5.38 -11.16
C ASN A 64 8.30 -4.19 -12.09
N LYS A 65 7.51 -3.91 -13.12
CA LYS A 65 7.72 -2.73 -13.99
C LYS A 65 7.52 -1.45 -13.18
N LEU A 66 6.45 -1.36 -12.40
CA LEU A 66 6.14 -0.20 -11.55
C LEU A 66 7.24 0.04 -10.51
N GLU A 67 7.71 -1.02 -9.84
CA GLU A 67 8.84 -0.95 -8.91
C GLU A 67 10.13 -0.42 -9.57
N LYS A 68 10.46 -0.89 -10.77
CA LYS A 68 11.66 -0.44 -11.51
C LYS A 68 11.62 1.05 -11.87
N LEU A 69 10.43 1.62 -12.07
CA LEU A 69 10.28 3.05 -12.39
C LEU A 69 10.35 3.95 -11.17
N GLU A 70 10.34 3.42 -9.94
CA GLU A 70 10.28 4.21 -8.71
C GLU A 70 11.31 5.34 -8.67
N SER A 71 12.57 5.02 -8.94
CA SER A 71 13.64 6.01 -8.84
C SER A 71 13.47 7.17 -9.82
N GLU A 72 12.93 6.91 -11.02
CA GLU A 72 12.67 7.92 -12.03
C GLU A 72 11.42 8.75 -11.69
N ILE A 73 10.34 8.10 -11.27
CA ILE A 73 9.08 8.75 -10.85
C ILE A 73 9.32 9.67 -9.66
N VAL A 74 9.97 9.18 -8.60
CA VAL A 74 10.26 9.96 -7.39
C VAL A 74 11.15 11.16 -7.74
N LYS A 75 12.13 10.99 -8.62
CA LYS A 75 12.99 12.10 -9.07
C LYS A 75 12.20 13.21 -9.76
N GLU A 76 11.24 12.87 -10.60
CA GLU A 76 10.38 13.85 -11.26
C GLU A 76 9.42 14.51 -10.26
N LEU A 77 8.81 13.74 -9.36
CA LEU A 77 7.94 14.28 -8.30
C LEU A 77 8.65 15.32 -7.45
N LEU A 78 9.90 15.07 -7.03
CA LEU A 78 10.67 16.02 -6.20
C LEU A 78 10.95 17.38 -6.88
N LYS A 79 10.68 17.53 -8.18
CA LYS A 79 10.74 18.82 -8.88
C LYS A 79 9.52 19.70 -8.58
N ILE A 80 8.40 19.11 -8.18
CA ILE A 80 7.18 19.82 -7.78
C ILE A 80 7.44 20.58 -6.47
N LYS A 81 7.02 21.85 -6.40
CA LYS A 81 7.31 22.76 -5.27
C LYS A 81 6.08 23.25 -4.52
N ASP A 82 4.91 22.72 -4.84
CA ASP A 82 3.66 23.06 -4.17
C ASP A 82 3.18 21.92 -3.25
N SER A 83 2.03 22.14 -2.61
CA SER A 83 1.44 21.23 -1.62
C SER A 83 0.96 19.89 -2.19
N SER A 84 0.89 19.73 -3.52
CA SER A 84 0.48 18.47 -4.16
C SER A 84 1.57 17.39 -4.09
N LEU A 85 2.85 17.78 -3.94
CA LEU A 85 4.00 16.87 -3.92
C LEU A 85 3.77 15.68 -2.97
N PHE A 86 3.37 15.98 -1.74
CA PHE A 86 3.15 14.96 -0.71
C PHE A 86 2.11 13.93 -1.14
N ASN A 87 0.97 14.40 -1.66
CA ASN A 87 -0.13 13.53 -2.09
C ASN A 87 0.27 12.68 -3.29
N LEU A 88 1.05 13.22 -4.23
CA LEU A 88 1.52 12.48 -5.41
C LEU A 88 2.54 11.39 -5.05
N ILE A 89 3.45 11.68 -4.13
CA ILE A 89 4.38 10.66 -3.59
C ILE A 89 3.58 9.56 -2.89
N CYS A 90 2.61 9.92 -2.05
CA CYS A 90 1.77 8.95 -1.36
C CYS A 90 0.99 8.09 -2.36
N ALA A 91 0.31 8.69 -3.33
CA ALA A 91 -0.45 7.97 -4.36
C ALA A 91 0.42 6.94 -5.08
N PHE A 92 1.62 7.33 -5.54
CA PHE A 92 2.58 6.42 -6.16
C PHE A 92 3.01 5.28 -5.22
N GLN A 93 3.38 5.62 -3.99
CA GLN A 93 3.88 4.65 -3.01
C GLN A 93 2.79 3.66 -2.56
N ILE A 94 1.53 4.11 -2.44
CA ILE A 94 0.37 3.24 -2.19
C ILE A 94 0.20 2.26 -3.35
N SER A 95 0.09 2.76 -4.59
CA SER A 95 -0.08 1.90 -5.78
C SER A 95 1.02 0.85 -5.88
N LYS A 96 2.28 1.26 -5.73
CA LYS A 96 3.42 0.35 -5.75
C LYS A 96 3.34 -0.68 -4.62
N SER A 97 3.01 -0.25 -3.40
CA SER A 97 2.95 -1.15 -2.25
C SER A 97 1.82 -2.18 -2.36
N LEU A 98 0.65 -1.78 -2.88
CA LEU A 98 -0.45 -2.69 -3.18
C LEU A 98 -0.09 -3.67 -4.30
N ALA A 99 0.49 -3.17 -5.40
CA ALA A 99 0.93 -4.02 -6.51
C ALA A 99 1.92 -5.11 -6.04
N LEU A 100 2.88 -4.74 -5.18
CA LEU A 100 3.83 -5.68 -4.59
C LEU A 100 3.21 -6.61 -3.54
N LEU A 101 2.22 -6.13 -2.77
CA LEU A 101 1.48 -6.92 -1.79
C LEU A 101 0.72 -8.07 -2.46
N LEU A 102 0.20 -7.84 -3.67
CA LEU A 102 -0.57 -8.81 -4.44
C LEU A 102 0.26 -9.68 -5.39
N LYS A 103 1.59 -9.65 -5.28
CA LYS A 103 2.41 -10.62 -5.99
C LYS A 103 2.24 -12.02 -5.43
N GLN A 104 2.33 -13.03 -6.29
CA GLN A 104 2.15 -14.44 -5.91
C GLN A 104 3.14 -14.92 -4.83
N ASN A 105 4.31 -14.27 -4.70
CA ASN A 105 5.32 -14.61 -3.70
C ASN A 105 5.21 -13.83 -2.37
N SER A 106 4.18 -12.99 -2.23
CA SER A 106 3.98 -12.15 -1.05
C SER A 106 3.54 -12.94 0.18
N PHE A 107 3.50 -12.28 1.34
CA PHE A 107 3.00 -12.91 2.56
C PHE A 107 1.49 -13.14 2.54
N ILE A 108 0.74 -12.39 1.72
CA ILE A 108 -0.72 -12.58 1.57
C ILE A 108 -1.01 -13.91 0.89
N PHE A 109 -0.37 -14.18 -0.25
CA PHE A 109 -0.52 -15.46 -0.96
C PHE A 109 -0.04 -16.66 -0.14
N LYS A 110 1.10 -16.53 0.56
CA LYS A 110 1.55 -17.57 1.51
C LYS A 110 0.54 -17.79 2.65
N GLY A 111 -0.10 -16.71 3.08
CA GLY A 111 -1.17 -16.74 4.07
C GLY A 111 -2.38 -17.52 3.58
N LEU A 112 -2.79 -17.30 2.32
CA LEU A 112 -3.87 -18.01 1.65
C LEU A 112 -3.59 -19.52 1.58
N ASP A 113 -2.41 -19.90 1.10
CA ASP A 113 -1.99 -21.31 1.01
C ASP A 113 -1.98 -22.01 2.38
N SER A 114 -1.59 -21.29 3.43
CA SER A 114 -1.57 -21.81 4.81
C SER A 114 -2.98 -21.97 5.38
N LEU A 115 -3.88 -21.04 5.05
CA LEU A 115 -5.27 -21.06 5.47
C LEU A 115 -6.01 -22.26 4.89
N GLU A 116 -5.83 -22.51 3.59
CA GLU A 116 -6.47 -23.62 2.87
C GLU A 116 -6.06 -25.00 3.43
N GLN A 117 -4.85 -25.11 3.98
CA GLN A 117 -4.38 -26.34 4.62
C GLN A 117 -4.97 -26.58 6.01
N THR A 118 -5.42 -25.52 6.69
CA THR A 118 -5.82 -25.56 8.10
C THR A 118 -7.32 -25.38 8.33
N LEU A 119 -8.01 -24.62 7.48
CA LEU A 119 -9.44 -24.35 7.61
C LEU A 119 -10.27 -25.18 6.62
N LYS A 120 -11.34 -25.78 7.16
CA LYS A 120 -12.47 -26.32 6.38
C LYS A 120 -13.60 -25.29 6.25
N THR A 121 -13.30 -24.00 6.43
CA THR A 121 -14.32 -22.94 6.43
C THR A 121 -14.53 -22.41 5.02
N THR A 122 -15.75 -21.95 4.75
CA THR A 122 -16.20 -21.52 3.42
C THR A 122 -16.78 -20.12 3.41
N ASN A 123 -16.72 -19.37 4.52
CA ASN A 123 -17.28 -18.01 4.61
C ASN A 123 -16.16 -16.97 4.45
N GLN A 124 -16.45 -15.83 3.79
CA GLN A 124 -15.48 -14.75 3.56
C GLN A 124 -15.02 -14.06 4.86
N GLN A 125 -15.86 -14.02 5.90
CA GLN A 125 -15.53 -13.36 7.17
C GLN A 125 -14.35 -14.03 7.90
N ASP A 126 -14.28 -15.37 7.89
CA ASP A 126 -13.17 -16.12 8.49
C ASP A 126 -11.84 -15.82 7.77
N TYR A 127 -11.90 -15.62 6.45
CA TYR A 127 -10.74 -15.19 5.66
C TYR A 127 -10.33 -13.77 6.05
N LEU A 128 -11.26 -12.83 6.08
CA LEU A 128 -11.00 -11.44 6.47
C LEU A 128 -10.36 -11.35 7.88
N ASP A 129 -10.90 -12.08 8.86
CA ASP A 129 -10.40 -12.08 10.24
C ASP A 129 -8.98 -12.67 10.34
N TYR A 130 -8.68 -13.70 9.54
CA TYR A 130 -7.33 -14.23 9.45
C TYR A 130 -6.36 -13.21 8.84
N PHE A 131 -6.73 -12.61 7.71
CA PHE A 131 -5.86 -11.65 7.02
C PHE A 131 -5.68 -10.35 7.79
N LYS A 132 -6.69 -9.91 8.56
CA LYS A 132 -6.55 -8.84 9.56
C LYS A 132 -5.40 -9.13 10.52
N LYS A 133 -5.40 -10.31 11.16
CA LYS A 133 -4.34 -10.70 12.10
C LYS A 133 -2.97 -10.80 11.42
N LEU A 134 -2.94 -11.34 10.21
CA LEU A 134 -1.72 -11.47 9.42
C LEU A 134 -1.12 -10.10 9.09
N VAL A 135 -1.94 -9.15 8.62
CA VAL A 135 -1.54 -7.78 8.31
C VAL A 135 -1.09 -7.04 9.56
N VAL A 136 -1.84 -7.12 10.67
CA VAL A 136 -1.46 -6.52 11.96
C VAL A 136 -0.07 -6.99 12.39
N SER A 137 0.18 -8.31 12.35
CA SER A 137 1.50 -8.86 12.68
C SER A 137 2.59 -8.30 11.78
N LYS A 138 2.32 -8.17 10.47
CA LYS A 138 3.30 -7.66 9.51
C LYS A 138 3.58 -6.17 9.67
N VAL A 139 2.55 -5.38 9.96
CA VAL A 139 2.68 -3.94 10.24
C VAL A 139 3.55 -3.71 11.46
N ASN A 140 3.32 -4.45 12.54
CA ASN A 140 4.13 -4.35 13.76
C ASN A 140 5.60 -4.72 13.53
N GLU A 141 5.85 -5.77 12.73
CA GLU A 141 7.20 -6.14 12.30
C GLU A 141 7.88 -4.97 11.56
N ILE A 142 7.20 -4.40 10.56
CA ILE A 142 7.74 -3.29 9.77
C ILE A 142 8.04 -2.08 10.66
N LEU A 143 7.13 -1.72 11.58
CA LEU A 143 7.36 -0.63 12.55
C LEU A 143 8.62 -0.92 13.39
N LYS A 144 8.70 -2.10 14.02
CA LYS A 144 9.84 -2.46 14.88
C LYS A 144 11.18 -2.42 14.14
N GLU A 145 11.23 -2.99 12.93
CA GLU A 145 12.43 -3.01 12.09
C GLU A 145 12.87 -1.61 11.66
N ASN A 146 11.92 -0.72 11.39
CA ASN A 146 12.20 0.62 10.88
C ASN A 146 12.31 1.69 11.98
N LYS A 147 12.17 1.34 13.25
CA LYS A 147 12.36 2.28 14.37
C LYS A 147 13.63 3.15 14.27
N PRO A 148 14.80 2.63 13.85
CA PRO A 148 16.02 3.44 13.74
C PRO A 148 15.89 4.63 12.79
N ILE A 149 15.15 4.51 11.67
CA ILE A 149 15.00 5.61 10.71
C ILE A 149 14.11 6.75 11.27
N PHE A 150 13.32 6.48 12.31
CA PHE A 150 12.46 7.45 12.97
C PHE A 150 13.08 8.08 14.22
N ASN A 151 14.28 7.67 14.65
CA ASN A 151 14.88 8.11 15.93
C ASN A 151 14.94 9.64 16.09
N ASN A 152 15.26 10.38 15.02
CA ASN A 152 15.30 11.85 15.08
C ASN A 152 13.90 12.44 15.31
N LEU A 153 12.86 11.93 14.63
CA LEU A 153 11.48 12.36 14.84
C LEU A 153 10.99 11.96 16.23
N ILE A 154 11.23 10.72 16.64
CA ILE A 154 10.91 10.21 17.98
C ILE A 154 11.57 11.07 19.07
N SER A 155 12.78 11.59 18.83
CA SER A 155 13.49 12.41 19.82
C SER A 155 13.06 13.87 19.84
N SER A 156 12.49 14.37 18.74
CA SER A 156 12.18 15.80 18.55
C SER A 156 10.69 16.13 18.52
N LYS A 157 9.81 15.14 18.36
CA LYS A 157 8.36 15.30 18.24
C LYS A 157 7.63 14.35 19.19
N ASP A 158 7.16 14.91 20.30
CA ASP A 158 6.50 14.14 21.36
C ASP A 158 5.22 13.45 20.88
N GLU A 159 4.39 14.10 20.03
CA GLU A 159 3.21 13.44 19.48
C GLU A 159 3.59 12.23 18.61
N PHE A 160 4.55 12.40 17.70
CA PHE A 160 5.03 11.32 16.84
C PHE A 160 5.53 10.15 17.67
N LYS A 161 6.37 10.42 18.68
CA LYS A 161 6.90 9.40 19.59
C LYS A 161 5.79 8.61 20.27
N LYS A 162 4.79 9.29 20.84
CA LYS A 162 3.70 8.65 21.59
C LYS A 162 2.92 7.71 20.68
N VAL A 163 2.47 8.21 19.53
CA VAL A 163 1.70 7.42 18.56
C VAL A 163 2.55 6.24 18.08
N TYR A 164 3.79 6.48 17.64
CA TYR A 164 4.67 5.43 17.14
C TYR A 164 4.94 4.32 18.16
N GLN A 165 5.11 4.68 19.45
CA GLN A 165 5.32 3.71 20.53
C GLN A 165 4.10 2.84 20.78
N ILE A 166 2.89 3.42 20.73
CA ILE A 166 1.63 2.69 20.87
C ILE A 166 1.51 1.67 19.73
N LEU A 167 1.68 2.13 18.48
CA LEU A 167 1.48 1.28 17.31
C LEU A 167 2.48 0.12 17.20
N CYS A 168 3.68 0.22 17.80
CA CYS A 168 4.63 -0.90 17.77
C CYS A 168 4.07 -2.17 18.41
N ASP A 169 3.19 -2.04 19.40
CA ASP A 169 2.65 -3.19 20.14
C ASP A 169 1.12 -3.28 20.03
N GLU A 170 0.51 -2.50 19.15
CA GLU A 170 -0.93 -2.51 18.92
C GLU A 170 -1.37 -3.80 18.22
N THR A 171 -2.50 -4.35 18.64
CA THR A 171 -3.07 -5.60 18.11
C THR A 171 -4.44 -5.40 17.47
N ASN A 172 -5.10 -4.28 17.78
CA ASN A 172 -6.33 -3.88 17.13
C ASN A 172 -6.03 -3.28 15.75
N PHE A 173 -6.75 -3.75 14.74
CA PHE A 173 -6.58 -3.31 13.36
C PHE A 173 -7.00 -1.85 13.15
N ASP A 174 -8.13 -1.43 13.73
CA ASP A 174 -8.68 -0.09 13.56
C ASP A 174 -7.78 0.96 14.24
N ASP A 175 -7.28 0.65 15.45
CA ASP A 175 -6.32 1.50 16.16
C ASP A 175 -5.00 1.65 15.37
N LEU A 176 -4.53 0.57 14.73
CA LEU A 176 -3.39 0.61 13.81
C LEU A 176 -3.66 1.47 12.57
N PHE A 177 -4.84 1.34 11.98
CA PHE A 177 -5.28 2.10 10.82
C PHE A 177 -5.28 3.60 11.11
N GLU A 178 -6.02 4.02 12.14
CA GLU A 178 -6.13 5.44 12.52
C GLU A 178 -4.79 6.00 13.00
N GLY A 179 -4.05 5.23 13.78
CA GLY A 179 -2.74 5.65 14.29
C GLY A 179 -1.72 5.86 13.18
N ASN A 180 -1.69 4.99 12.17
CA ASN A 180 -0.75 5.14 11.05
C ASN A 180 -1.11 6.37 10.19
N GLN A 181 -2.39 6.62 9.95
CA GLN A 181 -2.84 7.85 9.28
C GLN A 181 -2.40 9.10 10.04
N LEU A 182 -2.53 9.09 11.37
CA LEU A 182 -2.05 10.18 12.22
C LEU A 182 -0.54 10.39 12.10
N LEU A 183 0.27 9.32 12.06
CA LEU A 183 1.72 9.44 11.85
C LEU A 183 2.04 10.05 10.48
N ILE A 184 1.31 9.68 9.43
CA ILE A 184 1.47 10.23 8.07
C ILE A 184 1.16 11.74 8.06
N GLU A 185 0.07 12.16 8.71
CA GLU A 185 -0.29 13.58 8.79
C GLU A 185 0.72 14.38 9.64
N ILE A 186 1.24 13.79 10.71
CA ILE A 186 2.36 14.40 11.45
C ILE A 186 3.58 14.54 10.53
N LEU A 187 3.94 13.51 9.76
CA LEU A 187 5.04 13.62 8.78
C LEU A 187 4.79 14.72 7.76
N ARG A 188 3.58 14.81 7.19
CA ARG A 188 3.23 15.81 6.18
C ARG A 188 3.59 17.23 6.57
N THR A 189 3.46 17.57 7.85
CA THR A 189 3.77 18.91 8.38
C THR A 189 5.26 19.12 8.71
N ASN A 190 6.06 18.06 8.71
CA ASN A 190 7.46 18.07 9.15
C ASN A 190 8.47 17.63 8.09
N LEU A 191 8.04 17.03 6.98
CA LEU A 191 8.93 16.63 5.88
C LEU A 191 9.23 17.81 4.96
N ASP A 192 10.49 17.94 4.56
CA ASP A 192 10.93 18.89 3.54
C ASP A 192 11.37 18.21 2.23
N PHE A 193 11.42 16.86 2.24
CA PHE A 193 11.91 16.03 1.13
C PHE A 193 13.31 16.41 0.64
N ALA A 194 14.09 17.13 1.44
CA ALA A 194 15.43 17.57 1.10
C ALA A 194 16.48 16.45 1.29
N ASN A 195 16.11 15.37 1.98
CA ASN A 195 17.00 14.25 2.29
C ASN A 195 16.33 12.88 2.02
N GLN A 196 17.14 11.83 1.83
CA GLN A 196 16.64 10.48 1.56
C GLN A 196 15.94 9.82 2.76
N THR A 197 16.19 10.30 3.98
CA THR A 197 15.57 9.76 5.20
C THR A 197 14.09 10.07 5.22
N ASP A 198 13.70 11.30 4.87
CA ASP A 198 12.31 11.75 4.76
C ASP A 198 11.49 10.85 3.84
N LEU A 199 12.03 10.57 2.64
CA LEU A 199 11.39 9.67 1.67
C LEU A 199 11.26 8.24 2.19
N ARG A 200 12.27 7.74 2.91
CA ARG A 200 12.24 6.40 3.52
C ARG A 200 11.21 6.32 4.65
N GLN A 201 11.15 7.34 5.51
CA GLN A 201 10.17 7.43 6.59
C GLN A 201 8.75 7.42 6.03
N LEU A 202 8.49 8.27 5.02
CA LEU A 202 7.19 8.30 4.35
C LEU A 202 6.86 6.97 3.68
N ASN A 203 7.78 6.42 2.88
CA ASN A 203 7.57 5.13 2.19
C ASN A 203 7.25 4.00 3.17
N THR A 204 7.86 3.98 4.36
CA THR A 204 7.54 2.98 5.39
C THR A 204 6.11 3.13 5.90
N LEU A 205 5.68 4.34 6.27
CA LEU A 205 4.32 4.55 6.78
C LEU A 205 3.25 4.40 5.69
N VAL A 206 3.55 4.83 4.46
CA VAL A 206 2.63 4.66 3.31
C VAL A 206 2.52 3.20 2.91
N LYS A 207 3.60 2.41 2.99
CA LYS A 207 3.53 0.96 2.80
C LYS A 207 2.63 0.30 3.85
N ILE A 208 2.75 0.71 5.11
CA ILE A 208 1.85 0.25 6.18
C ILE A 208 0.41 0.64 5.85
N GLN A 209 0.18 1.88 5.43
CA GLN A 209 -1.15 2.35 5.06
C GLN A 209 -1.75 1.51 3.94
N ALA A 210 -0.99 1.21 2.89
CA ALA A 210 -1.45 0.35 1.80
C ALA A 210 -1.88 -1.04 2.28
N TYR A 211 -1.19 -1.62 3.26
CA TYR A 211 -1.56 -2.94 3.80
C TYR A 211 -2.84 -2.89 4.63
N LEU A 212 -3.04 -1.79 5.35
CA LEU A 212 -4.23 -1.56 6.15
C LEU A 212 -5.42 -1.21 5.24
N ASP A 213 -5.21 -0.36 4.22
CA ASP A 213 -6.19 -0.05 3.18
C ASP A 213 -6.69 -1.31 2.48
N PHE A 214 -5.78 -2.21 2.09
CA PHE A 214 -6.11 -3.51 1.50
C PHE A 214 -7.22 -4.26 2.28
N ILE A 215 -7.05 -4.37 3.60
CA ILE A 215 -8.04 -5.03 4.47
C ILE A 215 -9.32 -4.20 4.60
N ASN A 216 -9.19 -2.89 4.79
CA ASN A 216 -10.33 -2.00 4.99
C ASN A 216 -11.26 -2.00 3.76
N PHE A 217 -10.70 -1.98 2.55
CA PHE A 217 -11.48 -2.04 1.32
C PHE A 217 -12.12 -3.42 1.11
N TRP A 218 -11.39 -4.51 1.37
CA TRP A 218 -11.96 -5.85 1.28
C TRP A 218 -13.15 -6.02 2.24
N GLN A 219 -13.04 -5.51 3.48
CA GLN A 219 -14.14 -5.50 4.43
C GLN A 219 -15.38 -4.72 3.91
N GLN A 220 -15.17 -3.60 3.22
CA GLN A 220 -16.26 -2.82 2.65
C GLN A 220 -16.96 -3.57 1.51
N THR A 221 -16.22 -4.29 0.67
CA THR A 221 -16.79 -5.11 -0.41
C THR A 221 -17.71 -6.20 0.14
N ILE A 222 -17.25 -6.95 1.15
CA ILE A 222 -18.08 -7.99 1.80
C ILE A 222 -19.36 -7.38 2.40
N GLY A 223 -19.25 -6.23 3.08
CA GLY A 223 -20.42 -5.55 3.66
C GLY A 223 -21.43 -5.02 2.63
N LEU A 224 -21.03 -4.84 1.36
CA LEU A 224 -21.92 -4.47 0.27
C LEU A 224 -22.65 -5.67 -0.34
N GLU A 225 -22.08 -6.88 -0.26
CA GLU A 225 -22.70 -8.12 -0.77
C GLU A 225 -23.76 -8.70 0.17
N GLU A 226 -23.74 -8.35 1.46
CA GLU A 226 -24.73 -8.79 2.46
C GLU A 226 -26.02 -7.93 2.52
N ASN A 227 -26.14 -6.88 1.69
CA ASN A 227 -27.29 -5.96 1.64
C ASN A 227 -28.05 -6.00 0.31
#